data_AF-A0AA48HNC9-F1
#
_entry.id   AF-A0AA48HNC9-F1
#
_cell.length_a   1.000
_cell.length_b   1.000
_cell.length_c   1.000
_cell.angle_alpha   90.00
_cell.angle_beta   90.00
_cell.angle_gamma   90.00
#
_symmetry.space_group_name_H-M   'P 1'
#
loop_
_entity.id
_entity.type
_entity.pdbx_description
1 polymer ?
#
loop_
_entity_poly.entity_id
_entity_poly.type
_entity_poly.pdbx_seq_one_letter_code
_entity_poly.pdbx_strand_id
1 'polypeptide(L)'
;MPKPPSLTPTRATPRQATSAVAHKAPPPAPDDPLLAFAPVPHKAPRRNSITADLQRAFIAHLAATGIVSEAARHIGKSMEALYKLRQRPGAEGFRQAWDAALDRGVARLEAGALARAIAGEERLVVSGGQVLGTEIRHNDALTMFFLRHRRPERYGAGALVPGHPAYEALKAELRAEWEEEKRAERQSPENREANIALLTRLREKWREQWEREREFQAGGVVGGGGGSDASLP
;
A
#
# COMPACT_ATOMS: atom_id res chain seq x y z
N MET A 1 28.95 -19.13 9.87
CA MET A 1 27.64 -18.46 10.02
C MET A 1 27.50 -18.01 11.46
N PRO A 2 27.09 -16.75 11.74
CA PRO A 2 26.77 -16.35 13.10
C PRO A 2 25.64 -17.23 13.62
N LYS A 3 25.81 -17.78 14.83
CA LYS A 3 24.79 -18.60 15.50
C LYS A 3 23.50 -17.78 15.63
N PRO A 4 22.33 -18.26 15.19
CA PRO A 4 21.09 -17.53 15.39
C PRO A 4 20.87 -17.28 16.89
N PRO A 5 20.37 -16.10 17.29
CA PRO A 5 20.16 -15.78 18.70
C PRO A 5 19.24 -16.85 19.32
N SER A 6 19.67 -17.43 20.44
CA SER A 6 18.91 -18.46 21.14
C SER A 6 17.62 -17.86 21.69
N LEU A 7 16.47 -18.26 21.13
CA LEU A 7 15.16 -17.78 21.59
C LEU A 7 14.61 -18.70 22.68
N THR A 8 14.18 -18.12 23.81
CA THR A 8 13.64 -18.90 24.93
C THR A 8 12.12 -19.03 24.80
N PRO A 9 11.54 -20.25 24.88
CA PRO A 9 10.10 -20.44 24.89
C PRO A 9 9.48 -19.93 26.20
N THR A 10 8.30 -19.33 26.10
CA THR A 10 7.52 -18.71 27.19
C THR A 10 6.50 -19.69 27.76
N ARG A 11 6.20 -20.78 27.04
CA ARG A 11 5.22 -21.79 27.44
C ARG A 11 5.92 -22.96 28.14
N ALA A 12 5.37 -23.38 29.27
CA ALA A 12 5.87 -24.51 30.05
C ALA A 12 5.76 -25.85 29.29
N THR A 13 4.72 -26.00 28.46
CA THR A 13 4.53 -27.22 27.66
C THR A 13 5.16 -27.04 26.27
N PRO A 14 6.16 -27.86 25.86
CA PRO A 14 6.84 -27.70 24.57
C PRO A 14 5.90 -27.69 23.36
N ARG A 15 4.88 -28.56 23.35
CA ARG A 15 3.86 -28.61 22.28
C ARG A 15 2.98 -27.35 22.20
N GLN A 16 2.95 -26.53 23.24
CA GLN A 16 2.24 -25.25 23.27
C GLN A 16 3.16 -24.07 22.90
N ALA A 17 4.47 -24.30 22.83
CA ALA A 17 5.48 -23.34 22.40
C ALA A 17 5.68 -23.33 20.87
N THR A 18 4.74 -23.90 20.11
CA THR A 18 4.85 -24.01 18.65
C THR A 18 4.59 -22.69 17.91
N SER A 19 4.08 -21.66 18.60
CA SER A 19 3.87 -20.35 18.00
C SER A 19 5.10 -19.46 18.15
N ALA A 20 5.40 -18.64 17.14
CA ALA A 20 6.48 -17.65 17.19
C ALA A 20 6.33 -16.65 18.36
N VAL A 21 5.09 -16.39 18.80
CA VAL A 21 4.77 -15.55 19.97
C VAL A 21 5.26 -16.20 21.27
N ALA A 22 5.44 -17.53 21.29
CA ALA A 22 5.97 -18.20 22.46
C ALA A 22 7.47 -17.94 22.65
N HIS A 23 8.22 -17.45 21.66
CA HIS A 23 9.68 -17.32 21.77
C HIS A 23 10.12 -15.86 21.94
N LYS A 24 10.80 -15.57 23.06
CA LYS A 24 11.39 -14.24 23.31
C LYS A 24 12.87 -14.26 22.96
N ALA A 25 13.36 -13.16 22.38
CA ALA A 25 14.80 -12.97 22.28
C ALA A 25 15.39 -12.69 23.67
N PRO A 26 16.68 -13.00 23.89
CA PRO A 26 17.37 -12.48 25.05
C PRO A 26 17.29 -10.94 25.02
N PRO A 27 17.08 -10.29 26.18
CA PRO A 27 17.16 -8.85 26.25
C PRO A 27 18.53 -8.36 25.77
N PRO A 28 18.61 -7.14 25.23
CA PRO A 28 19.88 -6.53 24.87
C PRO A 28 20.82 -6.52 26.09
N ALA A 29 22.12 -6.64 25.82
CA ALA A 29 23.13 -6.56 26.87
C ALA A 29 23.05 -5.22 27.61
N PRO A 30 23.46 -5.13 28.89
CA PRO A 30 23.44 -3.89 29.65
C PRO A 30 24.16 -2.72 28.95
N ASP A 31 25.24 -3.02 28.22
CA ASP A 31 26.06 -2.04 27.50
C ASP A 31 25.57 -1.78 26.05
N ASP A 32 24.40 -2.30 25.67
CA ASP A 32 23.84 -2.07 24.33
C ASP A 32 23.54 -0.56 24.13
N PRO A 33 23.97 0.04 23.01
CA PRO A 33 23.70 1.44 22.70
C PRO A 33 22.22 1.84 22.79
N LEU A 34 21.29 0.89 22.58
CA LEU A 34 19.86 1.12 22.77
C LEU A 34 19.49 1.57 24.19
N LEU A 35 20.26 1.14 25.20
CA LEU A 35 20.03 1.43 26.60
C LEU A 35 20.78 2.68 27.09
N ALA A 36 21.67 3.23 26.26
CA ALA A 36 22.51 4.39 26.58
C ALA A 36 21.79 5.76 26.42
N PHE A 37 20.47 5.78 26.27
CA PHE A 37 19.69 7.01 26.15
C PHE A 37 19.65 7.80 27.47
N ALA A 38 19.46 9.12 27.36
CA ALA A 38 19.20 10.00 28.49
C ALA A 38 17.78 9.72 29.05
N PRO A 39 17.64 9.16 30.27
CA PRO A 39 16.35 8.85 30.84
C PRO A 39 15.61 10.11 31.28
N VAL A 40 14.28 10.06 31.30
CA VAL A 40 13.45 11.17 31.77
C VAL A 40 13.78 11.47 33.23
N PRO A 41 14.19 12.70 33.58
CA PRO A 41 14.58 13.04 34.94
C PRO A 41 13.36 13.08 35.86
N HIS A 42 13.54 12.55 37.07
CA HIS A 42 12.57 12.69 38.16
C HIS A 42 13.18 13.56 39.26
N LYS A 43 12.71 14.81 39.40
CA LYS A 43 13.20 15.75 40.43
C LYS A 43 13.08 15.22 41.86
N ALA A 44 11.98 14.52 42.15
CA ALA A 44 11.73 13.86 43.43
C ALA A 44 11.10 12.49 43.18
N PRO A 45 11.90 11.43 43.00
CA PRO A 45 11.38 10.09 42.73
C PRO A 45 10.63 9.56 43.95
N ARG A 46 9.45 8.98 43.70
CA ARG A 46 8.63 8.28 44.70
C ARG A 46 8.68 6.78 44.41
N ARG A 47 8.17 5.96 45.33
CA ARG A 47 8.06 4.50 45.15
C ARG A 47 7.42 4.08 43.81
N ASN A 48 6.46 4.86 43.32
CA ASN A 48 5.76 4.58 42.05
C ASN A 48 6.40 5.23 40.82
N SER A 49 7.50 5.99 40.96
CA SER A 49 8.21 6.60 39.83
C SER A 49 8.79 5.55 38.88
N ILE A 50 8.95 5.94 37.61
CA ILE A 50 9.60 5.15 36.59
C ILE A 50 11.05 5.64 36.50
N THR A 51 11.86 5.18 37.45
CA THR A 51 13.28 5.55 37.56
C THR A 51 14.05 5.21 36.29
N ALA A 52 15.25 5.77 36.14
CA ALA A 52 16.12 5.51 34.99
C ALA A 52 16.32 4.01 34.71
N ASP A 53 16.51 3.21 35.76
CA ASP A 53 16.69 1.75 35.63
C ASP A 53 15.42 1.06 35.14
N LEU A 54 14.25 1.50 35.60
CA LEU A 54 12.97 0.98 35.09
C LEU A 54 12.72 1.40 33.64
N GLN A 55 13.16 2.59 33.23
CA GLN A 55 13.09 3.00 31.82
C GLN A 55 13.98 2.11 30.95
N ARG A 56 15.22 1.86 31.36
CA ARG A 56 16.13 0.94 30.65
C ARG A 56 15.61 -0.50 30.62
N ALA A 57 15.11 -1.02 31.74
CA ALA A 57 14.52 -2.35 31.81
C ALA A 57 13.29 -2.48 30.90
N PHE A 58 12.47 -1.44 30.82
CA PHE A 58 11.34 -1.37 29.90
C PHE A 58 11.80 -1.45 28.44
N ILE A 59 12.75 -0.61 28.04
CA ILE A 59 13.29 -0.59 26.67
C ILE A 59 13.93 -1.94 26.31
N ALA A 60 14.70 -2.53 27.24
CA ALA A 60 15.32 -3.83 27.04
C ALA A 60 14.27 -4.93 26.79
N HIS A 61 13.21 -4.98 27.62
CA HIS A 61 12.17 -5.97 27.45
C HIS A 61 11.30 -5.71 26.21
N LEU A 62 11.08 -4.45 25.87
CA LEU A 62 10.39 -4.06 24.64
C LEU A 62 11.18 -4.52 23.41
N ALA A 63 12.50 -4.35 23.38
CA ALA A 63 13.32 -4.87 22.28
C ALA A 63 13.30 -6.42 22.22
N ALA A 64 13.28 -7.08 23.38
CA ALA A 64 13.23 -8.53 23.49
C ALA A 64 11.90 -9.15 23.01
N THR A 65 10.79 -8.41 23.09
CA THR A 65 9.43 -8.95 22.87
C THR A 65 8.67 -8.26 21.73
N GLY A 66 8.86 -6.95 21.55
CA GLY A 66 8.06 -6.10 20.67
C GLY A 66 6.67 -5.77 21.23
N ILE A 67 6.37 -6.17 22.47
CA ILE A 67 5.02 -6.08 23.05
C ILE A 67 5.02 -5.13 24.24
N VAL A 68 4.42 -3.95 24.07
CA VAL A 68 4.38 -2.89 25.09
C VAL A 68 3.71 -3.32 26.39
N SER A 69 2.59 -4.04 26.31
CA SER A 69 1.85 -4.51 27.49
C SER A 69 2.67 -5.49 28.33
N GLU A 70 3.46 -6.33 27.68
CA GLU A 70 4.34 -7.28 28.34
C GLU A 70 5.55 -6.59 28.99
N ALA A 71 6.18 -5.65 28.27
CA ALA A 71 7.23 -4.79 28.79
C ALA A 71 6.78 -3.99 30.02
N ALA A 72 5.57 -3.42 29.97
CA ALA A 72 4.97 -2.68 31.09
C ALA A 72 4.74 -3.59 32.31
N ARG A 73 4.16 -4.78 32.10
CA ARG A 73 3.96 -5.77 33.15
C ARG A 73 5.28 -6.22 33.78
N HIS A 74 6.32 -6.42 32.97
CA HIS A 74 7.64 -6.85 33.45
C HIS A 74 8.26 -5.87 34.44
N ILE A 75 8.11 -4.56 34.21
CA ILE A 75 8.60 -3.53 35.14
C ILE A 75 7.58 -3.13 36.22
N GLY A 76 6.42 -3.80 36.27
CA GLY A 76 5.36 -3.53 37.23
C GLY A 76 4.71 -2.15 37.08
N LYS A 77 4.60 -1.62 35.85
CA LYS A 77 3.97 -0.32 35.57
C LYS A 77 2.80 -0.47 34.60
N SER A 78 1.86 0.48 34.64
CA SER A 78 0.79 0.55 33.65
C SER A 78 1.30 1.12 32.33
N MET A 79 0.70 0.68 31.22
CA MET A 79 0.96 1.26 29.90
C MET A 79 0.66 2.75 29.86
N GLU A 80 -0.40 3.18 30.53
CA GLU A 80 -0.80 4.58 30.62
C GLU A 80 0.31 5.45 31.26
N ALA A 81 0.94 4.99 32.34
CA ALA A 81 2.02 5.71 32.99
C ALA A 81 3.25 5.86 32.08
N LEU A 82 3.53 4.83 31.28
CA LEU A 82 4.63 4.84 30.31
C LEU A 82 4.35 5.78 29.12
N TYR A 83 3.13 5.80 28.61
CA TYR A 83 2.74 6.78 27.58
C TYR A 83 2.78 8.22 28.11
N LYS A 84 2.32 8.45 29.34
CA LYS A 84 2.47 9.76 30.00
C LYS A 84 3.94 10.15 30.15
N LEU A 85 4.81 9.20 30.50
CA LEU A 85 6.26 9.45 30.59
C LEU A 85 6.85 9.83 29.22
N ARG A 86 6.44 9.12 28.16
CA ARG A 86 6.87 9.36 26.77
C ARG A 86 6.52 10.76 26.26
N GLN A 87 5.47 11.38 26.79
CA GLN A 87 5.02 12.73 26.40
C GLN A 87 5.65 13.86 27.23
N ARG A 88 6.46 13.56 28.26
CA ARG A 88 7.05 14.59 29.12
C ARG A 88 8.16 15.37 28.40
N PRO A 89 8.35 16.65 28.74
CA PRO A 89 9.57 17.38 28.37
C PRO A 89 10.81 16.64 28.89
N GLY A 90 11.85 16.50 28.07
CA GLY A 90 13.06 15.75 28.40
C GLY A 90 12.97 14.24 28.13
N ALA A 91 11.91 13.78 27.44
CA ALA A 91 11.71 12.38 27.06
C ALA A 91 12.19 12.03 25.65
N GLU A 92 12.97 12.90 25.00
CA GLU A 92 13.49 12.70 23.65
C GLU A 92 14.29 11.40 23.54
N GLY A 93 15.23 11.18 24.46
CA GLY A 93 16.04 9.96 24.50
C GLY A 93 15.19 8.70 24.74
N PHE A 94 14.23 8.78 25.66
CA PHE A 94 13.32 7.67 25.94
C PHE A 94 12.40 7.35 24.74
N ARG A 95 11.90 8.37 24.03
CA ARG A 95 11.10 8.21 22.80
C ARG A 95 11.89 7.51 21.71
N GLN A 96 13.10 7.99 21.45
CA GLN A 96 13.96 7.40 20.42
C GLN A 96 14.33 5.95 20.75
N ALA A 97 14.67 5.66 22.01
CA ALA A 97 14.96 4.30 22.45
C ALA A 97 13.72 3.39 22.37
N TRP A 98 12.53 3.92 22.66
CA TRP A 98 11.27 3.19 22.53
C TRP A 98 11.00 2.78 21.08
N ASP A 99 11.11 3.73 20.16
CA ASP A 99 10.85 3.49 18.74
C ASP A 99 11.88 2.50 18.17
N ALA A 100 13.17 2.68 18.50
CA ALA A 100 14.22 1.72 18.12
C ALA A 100 14.02 0.31 18.71
N ALA A 101 13.48 0.21 19.93
CA ALA A 101 13.13 -1.08 20.53
C ALA A 101 11.97 -1.76 19.81
N LEU A 102 10.95 -1.00 19.38
CA LEU A 102 9.86 -1.51 18.56
C LEU A 102 10.38 -2.02 17.21
N ASP A 103 11.26 -1.27 16.55
CA ASP A 103 11.86 -1.67 15.27
C ASP A 103 12.62 -3.00 15.39
N ARG A 104 13.39 -3.19 16.48
CA ARG A 104 14.04 -4.49 16.75
C ARG A 104 13.02 -5.61 16.96
N GLY A 105 11.89 -5.31 17.60
CA GLY A 105 10.77 -6.25 17.77
C GLY A 105 10.15 -6.65 16.44
N VAL A 106 9.87 -5.68 15.56
CA VAL A 106 9.31 -5.89 14.21
C VAL A 106 10.28 -6.68 13.33
N ALA A 107 11.57 -6.33 13.33
CA ALA A 107 12.58 -7.05 12.57
C ALA A 107 12.65 -8.55 12.94
N ARG A 108 12.44 -8.89 14.22
CA ARG A 108 12.33 -10.29 14.66
C ARG A 108 11.05 -10.96 14.18
N LEU A 109 9.91 -10.27 14.25
CA LEU A 109 8.66 -10.78 13.70
C LEU A 109 8.80 -11.10 12.22
N GLU A 110 9.45 -10.20 11.46
CA GLU A 110 9.75 -10.41 10.04
C GLU A 110 10.67 -11.61 9.81
N ALA A 111 11.75 -11.74 10.57
CA ALA A 111 12.67 -12.88 10.47
C ALA A 111 11.96 -14.21 10.75
N GLY A 112 11.12 -14.25 11.80
CA GLY A 112 10.32 -15.42 12.14
C GLY A 112 9.24 -15.75 11.09
N ALA A 113 8.60 -14.74 10.52
CA ALA A 113 7.65 -14.92 9.42
C ALA A 113 8.36 -15.43 8.15
N LEU A 114 9.53 -14.90 7.81
CA LEU A 114 10.32 -15.38 6.68
C LEU A 114 10.74 -16.85 6.88
N ALA A 115 11.22 -17.21 8.07
CA ALA A 115 11.59 -18.58 8.40
C ALA A 115 10.41 -19.53 8.20
N ARG A 116 9.19 -19.15 8.63
CA ARG A 116 7.97 -19.93 8.40
C ARG A 116 7.56 -20.02 6.93
N ALA A 117 7.76 -18.96 6.16
CA ALA A 117 7.51 -18.97 4.72
C ALA A 117 8.43 -19.98 4.00
N ILE A 118 9.69 -20.06 4.42
CA ILE A 118 10.69 -20.95 3.82
C ILE A 118 10.55 -22.39 4.31
N ALA A 119 10.42 -22.61 5.62
CA ALA A 119 10.44 -23.94 6.23
C ALA A 119 9.06 -24.60 6.35
N GLY A 120 7.98 -23.82 6.23
CA GLY A 120 6.63 -24.26 6.53
C GLY A 120 6.31 -24.36 8.03
N GLU A 121 5.08 -24.73 8.36
CA GLU A 121 4.62 -25.01 9.71
C GLU A 121 4.28 -26.51 9.85
N GLU A 122 4.86 -27.19 10.84
CA GLU A 122 4.49 -28.57 11.17
C GLU A 122 3.11 -28.60 11.83
N ARG A 123 2.20 -29.39 11.27
CA ARG A 123 0.86 -29.63 11.81
C ARG A 123 0.63 -31.10 12.07
N LEU A 124 -0.05 -31.37 13.19
CA LEU A 124 -0.54 -32.71 13.50
C LEU A 124 -1.75 -33.01 12.62
N VAL A 125 -1.68 -34.13 11.90
CA VAL A 125 -2.84 -34.68 11.19
C VAL A 125 -3.59 -35.54 12.19
N VAL A 126 -4.78 -35.10 12.59
CA VAL A 126 -5.61 -35.80 13.60
C VAL A 126 -6.91 -36.24 12.93
N SER A 127 -7.27 -37.52 13.08
CA SER A 127 -8.56 -38.05 12.65
C SER A 127 -9.12 -38.96 13.73
N GLY A 128 -10.42 -38.87 14.02
CA GLY A 128 -11.08 -39.69 15.04
C GLY A 128 -10.48 -39.55 16.45
N GLY A 129 -9.85 -38.42 16.78
CA GLY A 129 -9.18 -38.21 18.07
C GLY A 129 -7.78 -38.83 18.19
N GLN A 130 -7.27 -39.47 17.13
CA GLN A 130 -5.91 -40.03 17.07
C GLN A 130 -5.00 -39.18 16.17
N VAL A 131 -3.76 -38.97 16.61
CA VAL A 131 -2.72 -38.34 15.80
C VAL A 131 -2.24 -39.37 14.77
N LEU A 132 -2.56 -39.14 13.50
CA LEU A 132 -2.18 -39.99 12.37
C LEU A 132 -0.77 -39.70 11.85
N GLY A 133 -0.21 -38.52 12.13
CA GLY A 133 1.14 -38.14 11.73
C GLY A 133 1.38 -36.63 11.79
N THR A 134 2.49 -36.19 11.20
CA THR A 134 2.85 -34.78 11.04
C THR A 134 2.96 -34.43 9.56
N GLU A 135 2.45 -33.26 9.19
CA GLU A 135 2.55 -32.68 7.85
C GLU A 135 3.19 -31.30 7.93
N ILE A 136 4.15 -31.00 7.05
CA ILE A 136 4.71 -29.66 6.90
C ILE A 136 3.87 -28.89 5.89
N ARG A 137 3.12 -27.89 6.37
CA ARG A 137 2.29 -27.02 5.52
C ARG A 137 3.00 -25.70 5.25
N HIS A 138 3.26 -25.42 3.98
CA HIS A 138 3.80 -24.13 3.56
C HIS A 138 2.67 -23.10 3.41
N ASN A 139 2.95 -21.86 3.81
CA ASN A 139 2.01 -20.75 3.66
C ASN A 139 2.38 -19.94 2.41
N ASP A 140 1.83 -20.35 1.27
CA ASP A 140 2.12 -19.74 -0.03
C ASP A 140 1.77 -18.25 -0.08
N ALA A 141 0.75 -17.82 0.69
CA ALA A 141 0.41 -16.40 0.80
C ALA A 141 1.52 -15.60 1.50
N LEU A 142 2.13 -16.16 2.54
CA LEU A 142 3.27 -15.53 3.22
C LEU A 142 4.52 -15.49 2.32
N THR A 143 4.77 -16.58 1.58
CA THR A 143 5.84 -16.65 0.59
C THR A 143 5.66 -15.58 -0.49
N MET A 144 4.46 -15.50 -1.09
CA MET A 144 4.15 -14.50 -2.11
C MET A 144 4.16 -13.06 -1.56
N PHE A 145 3.73 -12.85 -0.30
CA PHE A 145 3.82 -11.56 0.37
C PHE A 145 5.28 -11.08 0.47
N PHE A 146 6.20 -11.93 0.93
CA PHE A 146 7.61 -11.57 1.02
C PHE A 146 8.25 -11.31 -0.33
N LEU A 147 7.95 -12.13 -1.34
CA LEU A 147 8.45 -11.92 -2.70
C LEU A 147 7.98 -10.59 -3.29
N ARG A 148 6.69 -10.25 -3.13
CA ARG A 148 6.11 -8.97 -3.59
C ARG A 148 6.79 -7.75 -2.98
N HIS A 149 7.14 -7.79 -1.70
CA HIS A 149 7.67 -6.62 -0.99
C HIS A 149 9.20 -6.50 -1.04
N ARG A 150 9.93 -7.62 -1.09
CA ARG A 150 11.40 -7.62 -1.11
C ARG A 150 12.00 -7.70 -2.51
N ARG A 151 11.22 -8.16 -3.49
CA ARG A 151 11.58 -8.21 -4.91
C ARG A 151 10.43 -7.66 -5.77
N PRO A 152 9.97 -6.41 -5.50
CA PRO A 152 8.84 -5.82 -6.21
C PRO A 152 9.07 -5.73 -7.73
N GLU A 153 10.32 -5.61 -8.18
CA GLU A 153 10.72 -5.60 -9.58
C GLU A 153 10.39 -6.89 -10.33
N ARG A 154 10.32 -8.02 -9.61
CA ARG A 154 10.09 -9.36 -10.19
C ARG A 154 8.73 -9.94 -9.84
N TYR A 155 8.24 -9.64 -8.64
CA TYR A 155 7.03 -10.25 -8.08
C TYR A 155 6.03 -9.25 -7.54
N GLY A 156 6.35 -7.95 -7.54
CA GLY A 156 5.39 -6.92 -7.16
C GLY A 156 4.17 -6.96 -8.09
N ALA A 157 3.15 -6.16 -7.77
CA ALA A 157 2.00 -5.98 -8.67
C ALA A 157 2.37 -5.20 -9.98
N GLY A 158 3.64 -5.27 -10.41
CA GLY A 158 4.11 -4.72 -11.67
C GLY A 158 3.77 -5.70 -12.80
N ALA A 159 2.98 -5.36 -13.81
CA ALA A 159 2.51 -4.06 -14.24
C ALA A 159 0.98 -4.03 -14.28
N LEU A 160 0.42 -2.82 -14.21
CA LEU A 160 -0.80 -2.47 -14.94
C LEU A 160 -0.54 -2.76 -16.43
N VAL A 161 -0.60 -4.03 -16.82
CA VAL A 161 -0.41 -4.50 -18.20
C VAL A 161 -1.74 -4.49 -18.92
N PRO A 162 -1.75 -4.15 -20.23
CA PRO A 162 -2.91 -4.35 -21.09
C PRO A 162 -3.54 -5.74 -20.90
N GLY A 163 -4.84 -5.79 -20.62
CA GLY A 163 -5.58 -7.03 -20.35
C GLY A 163 -5.80 -7.39 -18.87
N HIS A 164 -5.15 -6.73 -17.90
CA HIS A 164 -5.48 -6.94 -16.49
C HIS A 164 -6.81 -6.24 -16.12
N PRO A 165 -7.73 -6.84 -15.34
CA PRO A 165 -9.01 -6.21 -15.00
C PRO A 165 -8.88 -4.82 -14.36
N ALA A 166 -7.90 -4.65 -13.45
CA ALA A 166 -7.60 -3.35 -12.86
C ALA A 166 -6.97 -2.33 -13.85
N TYR A 167 -6.31 -2.81 -14.92
CA TYR A 167 -5.77 -1.95 -15.99
C TYR A 167 -6.88 -1.42 -16.88
N GLU A 168 -7.78 -2.30 -17.31
CA GLU A 168 -8.88 -1.89 -18.18
C GLU A 168 -9.89 -0.99 -17.44
N ALA A 169 -10.11 -1.22 -16.14
CA ALA A 169 -10.94 -0.33 -15.31
C ALA A 169 -10.36 1.09 -15.23
N LEU A 170 -9.08 1.22 -14.88
CA LEU A 170 -8.38 2.51 -14.79
C LEU A 170 -8.32 3.23 -16.16
N LYS A 171 -8.08 2.46 -17.23
CA LYS A 171 -8.07 2.98 -18.61
C LYS A 171 -9.45 3.46 -19.07
N ALA A 172 -10.53 2.81 -18.64
CA ALA A 172 -11.89 3.21 -18.94
C ALA A 172 -12.28 4.50 -18.21
N GLU A 173 -11.91 4.63 -16.94
CA GLU A 173 -12.11 5.84 -16.14
C GLU A 173 -11.39 7.04 -16.76
N LEU A 174 -10.09 6.91 -17.04
CA LEU A 174 -9.30 7.97 -17.70
C LEU A 174 -9.85 8.36 -19.07
N ARG A 175 -10.36 7.39 -19.86
CA ARG A 175 -10.97 7.68 -21.16
C ARG A 175 -12.30 8.43 -20.99
N ALA A 176 -13.10 8.08 -20.00
CA ALA A 176 -14.36 8.76 -19.72
C ALA A 176 -14.12 10.22 -19.34
N GLU A 177 -13.12 10.48 -18.48
CA GLU A 177 -12.71 11.84 -18.10
C GLU A 177 -12.25 12.66 -19.32
N TRP A 178 -11.42 12.08 -20.19
CA TRP A 178 -10.98 12.73 -21.43
C TRP A 178 -12.13 13.00 -22.40
N GLU A 179 -13.09 12.08 -22.49
CA GLU A 179 -14.28 12.26 -23.31
C GLU A 179 -15.20 13.33 -22.73
N GLU A 180 -15.34 13.42 -21.42
CA GLU A 180 -16.10 14.48 -20.75
C GLU A 180 -15.44 15.83 -20.96
N GLU A 181 -14.12 15.93 -20.82
CA GLU A 181 -13.34 17.13 -21.14
C GLU A 181 -13.51 17.51 -22.60
N LYS A 182 -13.36 16.58 -23.54
CA LYS A 182 -13.56 16.83 -24.98
C LYS A 182 -15.00 17.18 -25.33
N ARG A 183 -15.99 16.60 -24.64
CA ARG A 183 -17.40 16.96 -24.79
C ARG A 183 -17.64 18.37 -24.26
N ALA A 184 -17.09 18.72 -23.11
CA ALA A 184 -17.16 20.05 -22.53
C ALA A 184 -16.49 21.09 -23.43
N GLU A 185 -15.30 20.79 -23.98
CA GLU A 185 -14.63 21.61 -24.99
C GLU A 185 -15.52 21.79 -26.23
N ARG A 186 -16.05 20.72 -26.82
CA ARG A 186 -16.94 20.81 -27.99
C ARG A 186 -18.23 21.59 -27.71
N GLN A 187 -18.71 21.50 -26.47
CA GLN A 187 -19.91 22.19 -26.00
C GLN A 187 -19.61 23.57 -25.42
N SER A 188 -18.33 23.97 -25.38
CA SER A 188 -17.91 25.30 -24.94
C SER A 188 -18.63 26.35 -25.77
N PRO A 189 -19.20 27.40 -25.15
CA PRO A 189 -19.83 28.50 -25.87
C PRO A 189 -18.93 29.05 -26.97
N GLU A 190 -17.63 29.17 -26.70
CA GLU A 190 -16.61 29.68 -27.62
C GLU A 190 -16.42 28.76 -28.84
N ASN A 191 -16.38 27.44 -28.65
CA ASN A 191 -16.28 26.48 -29.75
C ASN A 191 -17.59 26.35 -30.53
N ARG A 192 -18.75 26.49 -29.87
CA ARG A 192 -20.06 26.54 -30.53
C ARG A 192 -20.17 27.78 -31.42
N GLU A 193 -19.77 28.94 -30.92
CA GLU A 193 -19.73 30.19 -31.68
C GLU A 193 -18.74 30.11 -32.85
N ALA A 194 -17.54 29.57 -32.62
CA ALA A 194 -16.56 29.35 -33.69
C ALA A 194 -17.09 28.40 -34.79
N ASN A 195 -17.76 27.31 -34.41
CA ASN A 195 -18.38 26.37 -35.35
C ASN A 195 -19.55 27.01 -36.13
N ILE A 196 -20.41 27.79 -35.45
CA ILE A 196 -21.52 28.52 -36.10
C ILE A 196 -20.97 29.58 -37.07
N ALA A 197 -19.92 30.31 -36.67
CA ALA A 197 -19.26 31.29 -37.52
C ALA A 197 -18.62 30.64 -38.75
N LEU A 198 -17.96 29.49 -38.58
CA LEU A 198 -17.41 28.71 -39.69
C LEU A 198 -18.50 28.24 -40.66
N LEU A 199 -19.60 27.68 -40.15
CA LEU A 199 -20.72 27.23 -40.97
C LEU A 199 -21.41 28.39 -41.70
N THR A 200 -21.48 29.56 -41.06
CA THR A 200 -22.04 30.77 -41.67
C THR A 200 -21.16 31.25 -42.83
N ARG A 201 -19.84 31.36 -42.63
CA ARG A 201 -18.87 31.71 -43.68
C ARG A 201 -18.88 30.71 -44.82
N LEU A 202 -18.96 29.41 -44.52
CA LEU A 202 -19.10 28.37 -45.54
C LEU A 202 -20.39 28.56 -46.32
N ARG A 203 -21.53 28.76 -45.65
CA ARG A 203 -22.83 28.96 -46.31
C ARG A 203 -22.85 30.20 -47.20
N GLU A 204 -22.21 31.28 -46.78
CA GLU A 204 -22.03 32.50 -47.60
C GLU A 204 -21.17 32.21 -48.83
N LYS A 205 -20.02 31.55 -48.64
CA LYS A 205 -19.14 31.15 -49.75
C LYS A 205 -19.83 30.19 -50.73
N TRP A 206 -20.60 29.23 -50.24
CA TRP A 206 -21.43 28.35 -51.07
C TRP A 206 -22.49 29.14 -51.82
N ARG A 207 -23.18 30.09 -51.16
CA ARG A 207 -24.16 30.95 -51.81
C ARG A 207 -23.54 31.78 -52.94
N GLU A 208 -22.39 32.39 -52.69
CA GLU A 208 -21.63 33.14 -53.71
C GLU A 208 -21.19 32.24 -54.88
N GLN A 209 -20.76 31.01 -54.61
CA GLN A 209 -20.44 30.03 -55.66
C GLN A 209 -21.68 29.64 -56.46
N TRP A 210 -22.80 29.36 -55.80
CA TRP A 210 -24.08 29.02 -56.43
C TRP A 210 -24.65 30.17 -57.27
N GLU A 211 -24.50 31.42 -56.82
CA GLU A 211 -24.91 32.61 -57.56
C GLU A 211 -24.03 32.81 -58.81
N ARG A 212 -22.71 32.64 -58.68
CA ARG A 212 -21.79 32.65 -59.83
C ARG A 212 -22.10 31.55 -60.84
N GLU A 213 -22.40 30.33 -60.38
CA GLU A 213 -22.79 29.20 -61.24
C GLU A 213 -24.14 29.44 -61.93
N ARG A 214 -25.12 30.05 -61.23
CA ARG A 214 -26.40 30.44 -61.81
C ARG A 214 -26.27 31.55 -62.84
N GLU A 215 -25.45 32.57 -62.61
CA GLU A 215 -25.19 33.63 -63.58
C GLU A 215 -24.47 33.08 -64.83
N PHE A 216 -23.55 32.13 -64.63
CA PHE A 216 -22.90 31.41 -65.71
C PHE A 216 -23.89 30.56 -66.54
N GLN A 217 -24.85 29.88 -65.90
CA GLN A 217 -25.92 29.11 -66.58
C GLN A 217 -26.99 29.99 -67.23
N ALA A 218 -27.38 31.11 -66.59
CA ALA A 218 -28.36 32.05 -67.14
C ALA A 218 -27.82 32.84 -68.34
N GLY A 219 -26.50 33.04 -68.41
CA GLY A 219 -25.82 33.53 -69.62
C GLY A 219 -25.65 32.47 -70.72
N GLY A 220 -25.94 31.19 -70.44
CA GLY A 220 -25.61 30.05 -71.30
C GLY A 220 -26.77 29.33 -71.99
N VAL A 221 -28.04 29.71 -71.77
CA VAL A 221 -29.21 29.01 -72.37
C VAL A 221 -30.04 29.96 -73.25
N VAL A 222 -29.48 30.25 -74.43
CA VAL A 222 -30.25 30.45 -75.67
C VAL A 222 -29.57 29.58 -76.73
N GLY A 223 -30.05 28.35 -76.92
CA GLY A 223 -29.67 27.55 -78.09
C GLY A 223 -29.76 26.03 -77.92
N GLY A 224 -30.77 25.43 -78.56
CA GLY A 224 -30.66 24.08 -79.11
C GLY A 224 -31.43 22.99 -78.37
N GLY A 225 -32.55 22.57 -78.95
CA GLY A 225 -33.36 21.45 -78.49
C GLY A 225 -33.00 20.11 -79.14
N GLY A 226 -33.84 19.11 -78.87
CA GLY A 226 -34.03 17.96 -79.75
C GLY A 226 -33.93 16.58 -79.10
N GLY A 227 -35.04 15.82 -79.20
CA GLY A 227 -35.06 14.35 -79.27
C GLY A 227 -35.27 13.61 -77.94
N SER A 228 -36.43 12.96 -77.69
CA SER A 228 -36.77 11.57 -78.12
C SER A 228 -35.96 10.52 -77.34
N ASP A 229 -36.45 9.41 -76.80
CA ASP A 229 -37.72 8.70 -76.72
C ASP A 229 -37.46 7.51 -75.76
N ALA A 230 -38.52 6.85 -75.30
CA ALA A 230 -38.59 5.45 -74.86
C ALA A 230 -38.10 5.00 -73.46
N SER A 231 -39.11 4.50 -72.72
CA SER A 231 -39.18 3.24 -71.96
C SER A 231 -38.39 3.02 -70.65
N LEU A 232 -39.20 2.85 -69.60
CA LEU A 232 -38.96 2.10 -68.35
C LEU A 232 -38.72 0.60 -68.64
N PRO A 233 -38.06 -0.16 -67.75
CA PRO A 233 -38.49 -0.43 -66.36
C PRO A 233 -37.67 0.28 -65.28
#